data_AF-A0A949HT90-F1
#
_entry.id   AF-A0A949HT90-F1
#
_cell.length_a   1.000
_cell.length_b   1.000
_cell.length_c   1.000
_cell.angle_alpha   90.00
_cell.angle_beta   90.00
_cell.angle_gamma   90.00
#
_symmetry.space_group_name_H-M   'P 1'
#
loop_
_entity.id
_entity.type
_entity.pdbx_description
1 polymer ?
#
loop_
_entity_poly.entity_id
_entity_poly.type
_entity_poly.pdbx_seq_one_letter_code
_entity_poly.pdbx_strand_id
1 'polypeptide(L)'
;MRFFNLARTLLIIGAPLSSFGVGLVQAIAQDAPAGAPAQAPAAVSYKSLVVYPPSIKISAQNDLQHIVAVATRSDGITVDVSDQVQWKLENPAVAKLENLVLHPLADGATQLI
;
A
#
# COMPACT_ATOMS: atom_id res chain seq x y z
N MET A 1 -35.48 18.20 -11.95
CA MET A 1 -35.39 17.21 -13.04
C MET A 1 -35.10 15.84 -12.41
N ARG A 2 -36.09 14.92 -12.35
CA ARG A 2 -36.26 13.76 -13.26
C ARG A 2 -35.16 12.70 -13.05
N PHE A 3 -35.36 11.40 -12.80
CA PHE A 3 -36.48 10.49 -12.53
C PHE A 3 -35.86 9.16 -12.04
N PHE A 4 -36.62 8.39 -11.27
CA PHE A 4 -36.46 6.96 -10.95
C PHE A 4 -36.27 6.10 -12.22
N ASN A 5 -35.47 5.01 -12.19
CA ASN A 5 -35.76 3.80 -12.97
C ASN A 5 -34.96 2.54 -12.56
N LEU A 6 -35.72 1.52 -12.14
CA LEU A 6 -35.39 0.09 -12.14
C LEU A 6 -35.51 -0.47 -13.57
N ALA A 7 -34.61 -1.39 -13.98
CA ALA A 7 -34.83 -2.52 -14.90
C ALA A 7 -33.47 -3.26 -15.04
N ARG A 8 -33.30 -4.56 -15.28
CA ARG A 8 -34.19 -5.69 -15.56
C ARG A 8 -33.30 -6.95 -15.55
N THR A 9 -33.77 -8.01 -14.94
CA THR A 9 -33.36 -9.39 -15.21
C THR A 9 -33.36 -9.69 -16.72
N LEU A 10 -32.32 -10.35 -17.24
CA LEU A 10 -32.49 -11.32 -18.32
C LEU A 10 -31.51 -12.49 -18.20
N LEU A 11 -32.04 -13.56 -17.65
CA LEU A 11 -31.64 -14.95 -17.80
C LEU A 11 -31.73 -15.32 -19.30
N ILE A 12 -30.62 -15.72 -19.92
CA ILE A 12 -30.66 -16.45 -21.20
C ILE A 12 -30.46 -17.94 -20.90
N ILE A 13 -31.55 -18.68 -21.11
CA ILE A 13 -31.63 -20.14 -21.17
C ILE A 13 -31.06 -20.58 -22.53
N GLY A 14 -30.27 -21.65 -22.55
CA GLY A 14 -29.85 -22.27 -23.81
C GLY A 14 -28.86 -23.43 -23.65
N ALA A 15 -29.30 -24.57 -23.10
CA ALA A 15 -28.81 -25.88 -23.55
C ALA A 15 -29.37 -26.12 -25.00
N PRO A 16 -28.84 -27.02 -25.87
CA PRO A 16 -28.25 -28.33 -25.50
C PRO A 16 -27.18 -28.97 -26.45
N LEU A 17 -26.65 -30.14 -26.01
CA LEU A 17 -26.25 -31.33 -26.79
C LEU A 17 -25.00 -31.33 -27.74
N SER A 18 -24.03 -32.18 -27.35
CA SER A 18 -23.39 -33.25 -28.14
C SER A 18 -22.70 -32.94 -29.48
N SER A 19 -21.37 -33.11 -29.52
CA SER A 19 -20.74 -33.94 -30.55
C SER A 19 -19.33 -34.37 -30.15
N PHE A 20 -19.09 -35.68 -30.15
CA PHE A 20 -17.76 -36.30 -30.09
C PHE A 20 -17.23 -36.44 -31.52
N GLY A 21 -15.99 -36.03 -31.75
CA GLY A 21 -15.25 -36.29 -32.99
C GLY A 21 -13.77 -36.42 -32.71
N VAL A 22 -13.27 -37.67 -32.69
CA VAL A 22 -11.85 -38.02 -32.56
C VAL A 22 -11.17 -37.79 -33.91
N GLY A 23 -10.03 -37.09 -33.91
CA GLY A 23 -9.11 -37.00 -35.04
C GLY A 23 -7.68 -36.75 -34.54
N LEU A 24 -6.81 -37.76 -34.66
CA LEU A 24 -5.40 -37.76 -34.26
C LEU A 24 -4.53 -36.92 -35.21
N VAL A 25 -3.79 -35.93 -34.68
CA VAL A 25 -2.42 -35.59 -35.12
C VAL A 25 -1.61 -35.13 -33.91
N GLN A 26 -0.49 -35.80 -33.64
CA GLN A 26 0.47 -35.49 -32.59
C GLN A 26 1.58 -34.55 -33.11
N ALA A 27 1.76 -33.43 -32.39
CA ALA A 27 2.98 -32.68 -32.04
C ALA A 27 4.15 -32.47 -33.05
N ILE A 28 4.54 -31.19 -33.26
CA ILE A 28 5.84 -30.63 -32.79
C ILE A 28 5.82 -29.07 -32.65
N ALA A 29 6.13 -28.64 -31.42
CA ALA A 29 6.59 -27.36 -30.83
C ALA A 29 6.71 -26.02 -31.60
N GLN A 30 6.07 -24.98 -31.04
CA GLN A 30 6.64 -23.66 -30.63
C GLN A 30 5.84 -23.22 -29.37
N ASP A 31 6.28 -23.53 -28.15
CA ASP A 31 7.23 -22.82 -27.28
C ASP A 31 6.76 -21.45 -26.72
N ALA A 32 6.75 -21.39 -25.37
CA ALA A 32 6.66 -20.24 -24.46
C ALA A 32 5.24 -19.69 -24.11
N PRO A 33 5.01 -19.31 -22.84
CA PRO A 33 4.30 -20.18 -21.90
C PRO A 33 3.00 -19.54 -21.38
N ALA A 34 2.19 -20.40 -20.76
CA ALA A 34 1.04 -20.07 -19.93
C ALA A 34 1.16 -18.69 -19.27
N GLY A 35 0.15 -17.85 -19.50
CA GLY A 35 -0.04 -16.62 -18.75
C GLY A 35 0.01 -16.95 -17.27
N ALA A 36 1.16 -16.68 -16.67
CA ALA A 36 1.35 -16.76 -15.24
C ALA A 36 0.23 -15.93 -14.62
N PRO A 37 -0.52 -16.43 -13.61
CA PRO A 37 -1.33 -15.53 -12.82
C PRO A 37 -0.36 -14.44 -12.35
N ALA A 38 -0.65 -13.19 -12.71
CA ALA A 38 0.11 -12.04 -12.25
C ALA A 38 0.26 -12.24 -10.74
N GLN A 39 1.46 -12.60 -10.31
CA GLN A 39 1.73 -12.87 -8.90
C GLN A 39 1.43 -11.54 -8.23
N ALA A 40 0.31 -11.48 -7.50
CA ALA A 40 0.02 -10.37 -6.62
C ALA A 40 1.32 -10.11 -5.84
N PRO A 41 1.81 -8.86 -5.78
CA PRO A 41 3.08 -8.58 -5.12
C PRO A 41 3.03 -9.25 -3.76
N ALA A 42 3.99 -10.15 -3.51
CA ALA A 42 4.04 -10.93 -2.28
C ALA A 42 3.83 -9.95 -1.13
N ALA A 43 2.75 -10.13 -0.38
CA ALA A 43 2.37 -9.20 0.67
C ALA A 43 3.51 -9.13 1.68
N VAL A 44 4.31 -8.06 1.60
CA VAL A 44 5.41 -7.84 2.54
C VAL A 44 4.79 -7.64 3.90
N SER A 45 4.98 -8.62 4.78
CA SER A 45 4.47 -8.55 6.14
C SER A 45 5.51 -7.90 7.04
N TYR A 46 5.11 -6.82 7.69
CA TYR A 46 5.94 -6.10 8.66
C TYR A 46 5.67 -6.66 10.06
N LYS A 47 6.74 -6.97 10.79
CA LYS A 47 6.67 -7.52 12.15
C LYS A 47 6.73 -6.41 13.20
N SER A 48 7.44 -5.33 12.92
CA SER A 48 7.59 -4.20 13.85
C SER A 48 7.85 -2.91 13.08
N LEU A 49 7.45 -1.78 13.67
CA LEU A 49 7.73 -0.44 13.19
C LEU A 49 8.33 0.37 14.35
N VAL A 50 9.47 1.01 14.12
CA VAL A 50 10.15 1.85 15.09
C VAL A 50 10.45 3.20 14.46
N VAL A 51 10.13 4.28 15.16
CA VAL A 51 10.37 5.65 14.72
C VAL A 51 11.55 6.24 15.49
N TYR A 52 12.45 6.89 14.75
CA TYR A 52 13.62 7.57 15.29
C TYR A 52 13.63 9.04 14.90
N PRO A 53 14.08 9.94 15.79
CA PRO A 53 14.37 9.68 17.21
C PRO A 53 13.06 9.46 18.03
N PRO A 54 13.11 8.71 19.14
CA PRO A 54 11.92 8.43 19.96
C PRO A 54 11.44 9.66 20.76
N SER A 55 12.28 10.68 20.90
CA SER A 55 11.94 11.94 21.57
C SER A 55 12.73 13.06 20.94
N ILE A 56 12.06 14.16 20.64
CA ILE A 56 12.61 15.32 19.97
C ILE A 56 12.55 16.50 20.94
N LYS A 57 13.67 17.21 21.11
CA LYS A 57 13.73 18.45 21.88
C LYS A 57 14.30 19.53 20.98
N ILE A 58 13.50 20.57 20.74
CA ILE A 58 13.87 21.71 19.91
C ILE A 58 13.95 22.92 20.81
N SER A 59 15.12 23.58 20.83
CA SER A 59 15.37 24.74 21.72
C SER A 59 15.42 26.07 20.97
N ALA A 60 15.48 26.05 19.65
CA ALA A 60 15.53 27.24 18.81
C ALA A 60 14.55 27.12 17.62
N GLN A 61 14.00 28.23 17.15
CA GLN A 61 13.05 28.20 16.02
C GLN A 61 13.65 27.73 14.69
N ASN A 62 14.98 27.72 14.57
CA ASN A 62 15.68 27.22 13.37
C ASN A 62 16.35 25.85 13.61
N ASP A 63 16.05 25.19 14.73
CA ASP A 63 16.51 23.83 14.99
C ASP A 63 15.51 22.85 14.38
N LEU A 64 15.97 22.17 13.33
CA LEU A 64 15.19 21.25 12.52
C LEU A 64 15.56 19.82 12.88
N GLN A 65 14.56 18.95 12.96
CA GLN A 65 14.76 17.58 13.40
C GLN A 65 14.23 16.60 12.36
N HIS A 66 15.09 15.67 11.93
CA HIS A 66 14.72 14.64 10.97
C HIS A 66 14.09 13.45 11.69
N ILE A 67 13.07 12.87 11.05
CA ILE A 67 12.42 11.65 11.51
C ILE A 67 12.60 10.54 10.48
N VAL A 68 12.72 9.32 10.99
CA VAL A 68 12.86 8.11 10.17
C VAL A 68 12.00 7.01 10.79
N ALA A 69 11.18 6.34 9.98
CA ALA A 69 10.48 5.13 10.36
C ALA A 69 11.19 3.91 9.77
N VAL A 70 11.64 3.01 10.63
CA VAL A 70 12.26 1.74 10.24
C VAL A 70 11.28 0.62 10.57
N ALA A 71 10.93 -0.18 9.57
CA ALA A 71 10.13 -1.38 9.77
C ALA A 71 10.99 -2.63 9.64
N THR A 72 10.77 -3.59 10.53
CA THR A 72 11.37 -4.92 10.43
C THR A 72 10.38 -5.85 9.75
N ARG A 73 10.77 -6.43 8.61
CA ARG A 73 9.97 -7.43 7.89
C ARG A 73 9.91 -8.76 8.67
N SER A 74 8.95 -9.62 8.34
CA SER A 74 8.89 -11.02 8.79
C SER A 74 10.22 -11.77 8.67
N ASP A 75 11.00 -11.45 7.64
CA ASP A 75 12.27 -12.11 7.31
C ASP A 75 13.44 -11.59 8.15
N GLY A 76 13.19 -10.66 9.08
CA GLY A 76 14.20 -10.04 9.95
C GLY A 76 14.94 -8.86 9.33
N ILE A 77 14.69 -8.55 8.05
CA ILE A 77 15.32 -7.42 7.36
C ILE A 77 14.66 -6.11 7.82
N THR A 78 15.47 -5.16 8.27
CA THR A 78 15.04 -3.79 8.54
C THR A 78 15.09 -2.97 7.26
N VAL A 79 13.98 -2.31 6.94
CA VAL A 79 13.84 -1.42 5.80
C VAL A 79 13.40 -0.05 6.27
N ASP A 80 13.93 0.99 5.64
CA ASP A 80 13.40 2.34 5.80
C ASP A 80 12.02 2.41 5.12
N VAL A 81 11.02 2.81 5.89
CA VAL A 81 9.64 2.95 5.45
C VAL A 81 9.12 4.36 5.72
N SER A 82 10.02 5.33 5.93
CA SER A 82 9.68 6.72 6.21
C SER A 82 8.72 7.32 5.19
N ASP A 83 8.87 6.97 3.91
CA ASP A 83 7.96 7.39 2.82
C ASP A 83 6.71 6.52 2.67
N GLN A 84 6.65 5.35 3.31
CA GLN A 84 5.51 4.43 3.23
C GLN A 84 4.54 4.55 4.42
N VAL A 85 4.95 5.25 5.49
CA VAL A 85 4.10 5.49 6.65
C VAL A 85 3.35 6.82 6.51
N GLN A 86 2.20 6.90 7.17
CA GLN A 86 1.41 8.12 7.23
C GLN A 86 1.72 8.83 8.53
N TRP A 87 2.26 10.03 8.44
CA TRP A 87 2.64 10.83 9.59
C TRP A 87 1.54 11.83 9.94
N LYS A 88 1.19 11.92 11.23
CA LYS A 88 0.23 12.90 11.74
C LYS A 88 0.76 13.55 13.01
N LEU A 89 0.66 14.87 13.07
CA LEU A 89 0.90 15.60 14.32
C LEU A 89 -0.42 15.76 15.07
N GLU A 90 -0.39 15.50 16.38
CA GLU A 90 -1.52 15.76 17.26
C GLU A 90 -1.83 17.26 17.34
N ASN A 91 -0.77 18.09 17.45
CA ASN A 91 -0.90 19.54 17.48
C ASN A 91 -0.07 20.20 16.35
N PRO A 92 -0.70 20.57 15.22
CA PRO A 92 -0.03 21.23 14.11
C PRO A 92 0.24 22.73 14.34
N ALA A 93 -0.26 23.31 15.44
CA ALA A 93 0.04 24.72 15.77
C ALA A 93 1.43 24.89 16.39
N VAL A 94 1.99 23.82 16.95
CA VAL A 94 3.29 23.82 17.66
C VAL A 94 4.43 23.43 16.74
N ALA A 95 4.19 22.45 15.85
CA ALA A 95 5.18 22.02 14.88
C ALA A 95 4.52 21.65 13.55
N LYS A 96 5.31 21.70 12.47
CA LYS A 96 4.94 21.28 11.13
C LYS A 96 5.90 20.18 10.69
N LEU A 97 5.39 19.10 10.11
CA LEU A 97 6.21 18.08 9.47
C LEU A 97 6.20 18.28 7.96
N GLU A 98 7.37 18.44 7.38
CA GLU A 98 7.55 18.60 5.93
C GLU A 98 8.76 17.79 5.48
N ASN A 99 8.56 16.90 4.51
CA ASN A 99 9.65 16.11 3.92
C ASN A 99 10.49 15.32 4.96
N LEU A 100 9.82 14.74 5.97
CA LEU A 100 10.43 14.06 7.12
C LEU A 100 11.26 14.97 8.05
N VAL A 101 11.06 16.29 7.95
CA VAL A 101 11.70 17.29 8.79
C VAL A 101 10.64 17.98 9.65
N LEU A 102 10.86 17.98 10.95
CA LEU A 102 10.03 18.66 11.93
C LEU A 102 10.51 20.11 12.09
N HIS A 103 9.63 21.04 11.75
CA HIS A 103 9.82 22.47 11.85
C HIS A 103 9.05 22.98 13.07
N PRO A 104 9.73 23.59 14.06
CA PRO A 104 9.05 24.23 15.19
C PRO A 104 8.34 25.51 14.71
N LEU A 105 7.08 25.71 15.14
CA LEU A 105 6.33 26.94 14.87
C LEU A 105 6.07 27.74 16.14
N ALA A 106 5.85 27.04 17.25
CA ALA A 106 5.63 27.64 18.55
C ALA A 106 6.19 26.75 19.66
N ASP A 107 6.37 27.32 20.85
CA ASP A 107 6.74 26.56 22.03
C ASP A 107 5.57 25.68 22.49
N GLY A 108 5.86 24.42 22.80
CA GLY A 108 4.86 23.49 23.29
C GLY A 108 5.30 22.03 23.20
N ALA A 109 4.39 21.14 23.56
CA ALA A 109 4.55 19.70 23.37
C ALA A 109 3.55 19.23 22.31
N THR A 110 4.00 18.34 21.43
CA THR A 110 3.17 17.67 20.44
C THR A 110 3.60 16.22 20.31
N GLN A 111 2.70 15.37 19.83
CA GLN A 111 2.97 13.97 19.59
C GLN A 111 2.87 13.67 18.09
N LEU A 112 3.80 12.86 17.61
CA LEU A 112 3.80 12.33 16.24
C LEU A 112 3.18 10.93 16.27
N ILE A 113 2.20 10.71 15.40
CA ILE A 113 1.39 9.49 15.27
C ILE A 113 1.53 8.95 13.86
#